data_AF-A0A0T6BBD5-F1
#
_entry.id   AF-A0A0T6BBD5-F1
#
_cell.length_a   1.000
_cell.length_b   1.000
_cell.length_c   1.000
_cell.angle_alpha   90.00
_cell.angle_beta   90.00
_cell.angle_gamma   90.00
#
_symmetry.space_group_name_H-M   'P 1'
#
loop_
_entity.id
_entity.type
_entity.pdbx_description
1 polymer ?
#
loop_
_entity_poly.entity_id
_entity_poly.type
_entity_poly.pdbx_seq_one_letter_code
_entity_poly.pdbx_strand_id
1 'polypeptide(L)'
;MSAVQRTPESDAWALLALKSAPASPSKVQWSPEEKGEAIARLEGRDFEYFVRQSKITIGRNSSRGDVDVNMGHSSFISRRHLEVFFDHPYFYMLCNGKNGVFVDGVFQRKGAPSIQLPRTLAKS
;
A
#
# COMPACT_ATOMS: atom_id res chain seq x y z
N MET A 1 -38.18 48.66 -37.65
CA MET A 1 -38.16 48.16 -36.27
C MET A 1 -38.45 46.66 -36.31
N SER A 2 -37.43 45.81 -36.28
CA SER A 2 -37.62 44.36 -36.12
C SER A 2 -36.54 43.84 -35.19
N ALA A 3 -36.87 43.81 -33.91
CA ALA A 3 -36.05 43.25 -32.86
C ALA A 3 -35.94 41.74 -33.05
N VAL A 4 -34.71 41.22 -33.16
CA VAL A 4 -34.45 39.78 -33.09
C VAL A 4 -34.70 39.37 -31.64
N GLN A 5 -35.86 38.75 -31.41
CA GLN A 5 -36.24 38.18 -30.13
C GLN A 5 -35.35 36.96 -29.87
N ARG A 6 -34.43 37.06 -28.90
CA ARG A 6 -33.70 35.90 -28.37
C ARG A 6 -34.68 35.08 -27.52
N THR A 7 -35.10 33.94 -28.04
CA THR A 7 -35.96 33.01 -27.29
C THR A 7 -35.11 32.20 -26.30
N PRO A 8 -35.63 31.87 -25.11
CA PRO A 8 -34.91 31.09 -24.09
C PRO A 8 -34.59 29.66 -24.57
N GLU A 9 -35.25 29.18 -25.61
CA GLU A 9 -34.93 27.91 -26.27
C GLU A 9 -33.55 27.96 -26.96
N SER A 10 -33.12 29.12 -27.45
CA SER A 10 -31.80 29.26 -28.11
C SER A 10 -30.64 29.08 -27.13
N ASP A 11 -30.82 29.48 -25.86
CA ASP A 11 -29.84 29.23 -24.80
C ASP A 11 -29.88 27.77 -24.33
N ALA A 12 -31.08 27.15 -24.32
CA ALA A 12 -31.24 25.75 -23.91
C ALA A 12 -30.52 24.77 -24.87
N TRP A 13 -30.48 25.07 -26.17
CA TRP A 13 -29.74 24.27 -27.14
C TRP A 13 -28.21 24.42 -27.01
N ALA A 14 -27.73 25.60 -26.61
CA ALA A 14 -26.31 25.83 -26.36
C ALA A 14 -25.78 25.04 -25.14
N LEU A 15 -26.58 24.88 -24.09
CA LEU A 15 -26.22 24.04 -22.93
C LEU A 15 -26.29 22.54 -23.23
N LEU A 16 -27.15 22.11 -24.15
CA LEU A 16 -27.23 20.70 -24.55
C LEU A 16 -26.01 20.26 -25.38
N ALA A 17 -25.43 21.18 -26.16
CA ALA A 17 -24.22 20.95 -26.96
C ALA A 17 -22.93 20.77 -26.11
N LEU A 18 -22.94 21.22 -24.85
CA LEU A 18 -21.83 20.99 -23.89
C LEU A 18 -21.87 19.61 -23.22
N LYS A 19 -22.90 18.78 -23.47
CA LYS A 19 -23.02 17.45 -22.88
C LYS A 19 -22.39 16.33 -23.74
N SER A 20 -21.96 16.62 -24.97
CA SER A 20 -21.53 15.59 -25.95
C SER A 20 -20.08 15.70 -26.40
N ALA A 21 -19.20 16.36 -25.64
CA ALA A 21 -17.76 16.25 -25.86
C ALA A 21 -17.20 14.99 -25.17
N PRO A 22 -16.70 13.98 -25.90
CA PRO A 22 -15.86 12.93 -25.32
C PRO A 22 -14.46 13.51 -25.15
N ALA A 23 -14.27 14.38 -24.17
CA ALA A 23 -12.98 15.00 -23.91
C ALA A 23 -12.70 15.05 -22.40
N SER A 24 -12.65 13.87 -21.81
CA SER A 24 -11.63 13.63 -20.80
C SER A 24 -11.07 12.26 -21.16
N PRO A 25 -9.82 12.15 -21.65
CA PRO A 25 -9.15 10.88 -21.50
C PRO A 25 -9.25 10.60 -20.02
N SER A 26 -9.87 9.48 -19.70
CA SER A 26 -9.86 8.86 -18.40
C SER A 26 -8.58 9.30 -17.72
N LYS A 27 -8.69 9.91 -16.53
CA LYS A 27 -7.58 9.82 -15.60
C LYS A 27 -7.51 8.34 -15.24
N VAL A 28 -7.04 7.53 -16.19
CA VAL A 28 -6.12 6.45 -15.95
C VAL A 28 -4.99 7.18 -15.25
N GLN A 29 -5.17 7.39 -13.95
CA GLN A 29 -4.06 7.34 -13.05
C GLN A 29 -3.67 5.86 -13.05
N TRP A 30 -3.12 5.43 -14.19
CA TRP A 30 -2.05 4.48 -14.22
C TRP A 30 -1.02 5.22 -13.37
N SER A 31 -1.10 4.93 -12.09
CA SER A 31 0.09 4.89 -11.29
C SER A 31 0.57 3.46 -11.50
N PRO A 32 1.37 3.18 -12.55
CA PRO A 32 2.60 2.56 -12.16
C PRO A 32 3.28 3.68 -11.38
N GLU A 33 3.10 3.70 -10.06
CA GLU A 33 4.38 3.77 -9.40
C GLU A 33 5.08 2.53 -9.94
N GLU A 34 5.99 2.75 -10.88
CA GLU A 34 7.20 1.97 -11.01
C GLU A 34 7.89 2.05 -9.65
N LYS A 35 7.22 1.52 -8.61
CA LYS A 35 7.87 0.99 -7.44
C LYS A 35 8.88 0.06 -8.09
N GLY A 36 10.16 0.31 -7.89
CA GLY A 36 11.22 -0.34 -8.68
C GLY A 36 11.12 -1.86 -8.66
N GLU A 37 12.10 -2.51 -9.31
CA GLU A 37 12.26 -3.95 -9.25
C GLU A 37 11.99 -4.50 -7.84
N ALA A 38 11.16 -5.53 -7.74
CA ALA A 38 10.81 -6.10 -6.44
C ALA A 38 12.07 -6.70 -5.81
N ILE A 39 12.57 -6.07 -4.76
CA ILE A 39 13.78 -6.49 -4.06
C ILE A 39 13.54 -7.75 -3.22
N ALA A 40 12.29 -7.99 -2.83
CA ALA A 40 11.89 -9.20 -2.13
C ALA A 40 10.41 -9.49 -2.33
N ARG A 41 10.02 -10.72 -1.99
CA ARG A 41 8.62 -11.17 -1.97
C ARG A 41 8.32 -11.72 -0.60
N LEU A 42 7.29 -11.17 0.05
CA LEU A 42 6.75 -11.68 1.30
C LEU A 42 5.54 -12.53 0.98
N GLU A 43 5.59 -13.80 1.36
CA GLU A 43 4.52 -14.76 1.16
C GLU A 43 3.98 -15.16 2.54
N GLY A 44 2.69 -14.95 2.74
CA GLY A 44 1.93 -15.46 3.87
C GLY A 44 0.97 -16.56 3.44
N ARG A 45 0.24 -17.12 4.40
CA ARG A 45 -0.74 -18.20 4.11
C ARG A 45 -1.82 -17.75 3.12
N ASP A 46 -2.27 -16.50 3.24
CA ASP A 46 -3.40 -15.96 2.50
C ASP A 46 -3.06 -14.64 1.78
N PHE A 47 -1.77 -14.29 1.67
CA PHE A 47 -1.35 -13.05 1.02
C PHE A 47 0.02 -13.17 0.37
N GLU A 48 0.22 -12.42 -0.70
CA GLU A 48 1.53 -12.23 -1.34
C GLU A 48 1.78 -10.72 -1.46
N TYR A 49 2.96 -10.27 -1.05
CA TYR A 49 3.34 -8.87 -1.06
C TYR A 49 4.73 -8.70 -1.68
N PHE A 50 4.80 -7.97 -2.78
CA PHE A 50 6.06 -7.63 -3.43
C PHE A 50 6.68 -6.40 -2.76
N VAL A 51 7.82 -6.62 -2.09
CA VAL A 51 8.59 -5.58 -1.44
C VAL A 51 9.39 -4.84 -2.49
N ARG A 52 9.09 -3.55 -2.64
CA ARG A 52 9.76 -2.65 -3.59
C ARG A 52 10.47 -1.48 -2.91
N GLN A 53 10.36 -1.39 -1.58
CA GLN A 53 10.98 -0.37 -0.75
C GLN A 53 12.03 -1.01 0.15
N SER A 54 13.07 -0.27 0.49
CA SER A 54 14.11 -0.75 1.40
C SER A 54 13.61 -0.98 2.82
N LYS A 55 12.47 -0.43 3.21
CA LYS A 55 11.89 -0.65 4.54
C LYS A 55 10.38 -0.84 4.42
N ILE A 56 9.86 -1.85 5.10
CA ILE A 56 8.43 -2.14 5.21
C ILE A 56 8.03 -2.31 6.67
N THR A 57 6.79 -1.96 6.96
CA THR A 57 6.16 -2.13 8.26
C THR A 57 5.03 -3.13 8.15
N ILE A 58 5.05 -4.14 9.02
CA ILE A 58 4.02 -5.19 9.09
C ILE A 58 3.29 -5.02 10.42
N GLY A 59 1.96 -5.07 10.39
CA GLY A 59 1.18 -4.89 11.60
C GLY A 59 -0.32 -4.79 11.34
N ARG A 60 -0.99 -3.99 12.15
CA ARG A 60 -2.44 -3.77 12.05
C ARG A 60 -2.73 -2.32 11.66
N ASN A 61 -3.54 -2.13 10.62
CA ASN A 61 -4.02 -0.80 10.24
C ASN A 61 -4.79 -0.13 11.39
N SER A 62 -4.66 1.18 11.49
CA SER A 62 -5.38 1.98 12.48
C SER A 62 -5.87 3.27 11.86
N SER A 63 -6.85 3.92 12.49
CA SER A 63 -7.31 5.25 12.09
C SER A 63 -6.20 6.32 12.07
N ARG A 64 -5.04 6.05 12.70
CA ARG A 64 -3.88 6.94 12.75
C ARG A 64 -2.80 6.62 11.72
N GLY A 65 -2.96 5.57 10.91
CA GLY A 65 -1.98 5.19 9.91
C GLY A 65 -2.13 3.74 9.48
N ASP A 66 -1.86 3.53 8.20
CA ASP A 66 -1.81 2.23 7.54
C ASP A 66 -0.40 1.63 7.59
N VAL A 67 -0.33 0.32 7.42
CA VAL A 67 0.91 -0.45 7.27
C VAL A 67 1.02 -1.03 5.87
N ASP A 68 2.25 -1.37 5.47
CA ASP A 68 2.52 -2.00 4.17
C ASP A 68 1.86 -3.38 4.07
N VAL A 69 1.92 -4.14 5.16
CA VAL A 69 1.34 -5.49 5.26
C VAL A 69 0.43 -5.55 6.47
N ASN A 70 -0.87 -5.62 6.22
CA ASN A 70 -1.89 -5.70 7.25
C ASN A 70 -2.17 -7.17 7.62
N MET A 71 -1.90 -7.54 8.87
CA MET A 71 -2.11 -8.88 9.41
C MET A 71 -3.49 -9.03 10.09
N GLY A 72 -4.43 -8.16 9.76
CA GLY A 72 -5.81 -8.19 10.25
C GLY A 72 -6.02 -7.40 11.53
N HIS A 73 -7.21 -7.54 12.13
CA HIS A 73 -7.67 -6.66 13.21
C HIS A 73 -7.32 -7.14 14.63
N SER A 74 -6.56 -8.23 14.77
CA SER A 74 -6.24 -8.84 16.06
C SER A 74 -5.53 -7.88 17.02
N SER A 75 -5.97 -7.84 18.29
CA SER A 75 -5.33 -7.06 19.35
C SER A 75 -3.98 -7.66 19.81
N PHE A 76 -3.70 -8.90 19.42
CA PHE A 76 -2.39 -9.53 19.59
C PHE A 76 -1.33 -8.91 18.66
N ILE A 77 -1.77 -8.33 17.55
CA ILE A 77 -0.89 -7.72 16.57
C ILE A 77 -0.83 -6.22 16.83
N SER A 78 0.39 -5.70 16.93
CA SER A 78 0.59 -4.28 17.19
C SER A 78 0.46 -3.49 15.88
N ARG A 79 0.14 -2.19 15.98
CA ARG A 79 0.04 -1.32 14.79
C ARG A 79 1.31 -1.36 13.95
N ARG A 80 2.48 -1.24 14.59
CA ARG A 80 3.80 -1.49 13.99
C ARG A 80 4.39 -2.70 14.69
N HIS A 81 4.02 -3.90 14.26
CA HIS A 81 4.41 -5.13 14.95
C HIS A 81 5.83 -5.54 14.59
N LEU A 82 6.13 -5.50 13.29
CA LEU A 82 7.44 -5.80 12.73
C LEU A 82 7.85 -4.71 11.77
N GLU A 83 9.15 -4.47 11.69
CA GLU A 83 9.75 -3.69 10.62
C GLU A 83 10.79 -4.54 9.95
N VAL A 84 10.72 -4.65 8.63
CA VAL A 84 11.74 -5.32 7.84
C VAL A 84 12.43 -4.25 7.03
N PHE A 85 13.76 -4.24 7.04
CA PHE A 85 14.56 -3.33 6.25
C PHE A 85 15.66 -4.08 5.52
N PHE A 86 16.01 -3.58 4.36
CA PHE A 86 17.05 -4.08 3.49
C PHE A 86 18.28 -3.19 3.66
N ASP A 87 19.37 -3.81 4.06
CA ASP A 87 20.68 -3.19 4.11
C ASP A 87 21.63 -4.10 3.33
N HIS A 88 21.97 -3.67 2.11
CA HIS A 88 22.56 -4.51 1.09
C HIS A 88 23.82 -5.22 1.60
N PRO A 89 23.93 -6.56 1.47
CA PRO A 89 23.09 -7.47 0.70
C PRO A 89 22.04 -8.25 1.52
N TYR A 90 21.73 -7.83 2.74
CA TYR A 90 20.95 -8.59 3.71
C TYR A 90 19.65 -7.91 4.11
N PHE A 91 18.66 -8.73 4.50
CA PHE A 91 17.43 -8.24 5.12
C PHE A 91 17.54 -8.39 6.63
N TYR A 92 16.99 -7.41 7.34
CA TYR A 92 16.92 -7.40 8.78
C TYR A 92 15.48 -7.19 9.22
N MET A 93 15.10 -7.80 10.34
CA MET A 93 13.79 -7.65 10.96
C MET A 93 13.94 -7.14 12.40
N LEU A 94 13.10 -6.16 12.76
CA LEU A 94 12.93 -5.66 14.12
C LEU A 94 11.56 -6.05 14.67
N CYS A 95 11.55 -6.54 15.90
CA CYS A 95 10.32 -6.77 16.65
C CYS A 95 9.98 -5.56 17.53
N ASN A 96 8.90 -4.86 17.16
CA ASN A 96 8.32 -3.75 17.94
C ASN A 96 7.04 -4.16 18.67
N GLY A 97 6.52 -5.35 18.37
CA GLY A 97 5.30 -5.90 18.92
C GLY A 97 5.39 -6.22 20.41
N LYS A 98 4.37 -5.84 21.18
CA LYS A 98 4.32 -6.13 22.64
C LYS A 98 4.37 -7.62 22.98
N ASN A 99 3.83 -8.47 22.10
CA ASN A 99 3.72 -9.91 22.31
C ASN A 99 4.92 -10.69 21.75
N GLY A 100 5.86 -10.01 21.09
CA GLY A 100 6.93 -10.68 20.37
C GLY A 100 6.45 -11.42 19.11
N VAL A 101 7.40 -12.11 18.48
CA VAL A 101 7.24 -12.91 17.25
C VAL A 101 8.18 -14.10 17.33
N PHE A 102 7.78 -15.22 16.75
CA PHE A 102 8.66 -16.37 16.55
C PHE A 102 9.25 -16.32 15.15
N VAL A 103 10.57 -16.44 15.06
CA VAL A 103 11.31 -16.53 13.79
C VAL A 103 12.16 -17.79 13.83
N ASP A 104 11.90 -18.72 12.92
CA ASP A 104 12.55 -20.04 12.87
C ASP A 104 12.51 -20.79 14.22
N GLY A 105 11.39 -20.67 14.94
CA GLY A 105 11.18 -21.27 16.26
C GLY A 105 11.80 -20.48 17.43
N VAL A 106 12.57 -19.42 17.17
CA VAL A 106 13.18 -18.57 18.20
C VAL A 106 12.27 -17.39 18.53
N PHE A 107 11.96 -17.20 19.81
CA PHE A 107 11.15 -16.08 20.29
C PHE A 107 11.93 -14.77 20.32
N GLN A 108 11.44 -13.78 19.58
CA GLN A 108 11.96 -12.42 19.55
C GLN A 108 11.03 -11.49 20.33
N ARG A 109 11.58 -10.84 21.36
CA ARG A 109 10.86 -9.88 22.20
C ARG A 109 10.99 -8.46 21.66
N LYS A 110 10.10 -7.58 22.13
CA LYS A 110 10.18 -6.14 21.86
C LYS A 110 11.54 -5.58 22.30
N GLY A 111 12.20 -4.85 21.41
CA GLY A 111 13.50 -4.22 21.69
C GLY A 111 14.69 -5.19 21.68
N ALA A 112 14.48 -6.43 21.23
CA ALA A 112 15.59 -7.27 20.80
C ALA A 112 16.34 -6.58 19.64
N PRO A 113 17.66 -6.85 19.49
CA PRO A 113 18.40 -6.38 18.33
C PRO A 113 17.76 -6.87 17.03
N SER A 114 17.96 -6.13 15.94
CA SER A 114 17.52 -6.56 14.62
C SER A 114 18.11 -7.91 14.28
N ILE A 115 17.28 -8.86 13.89
CA ILE A 115 17.73 -10.16 13.42
C ILE A 115 17.95 -10.11 11.91
N GLN A 116 19.00 -10.76 11.44
CA GLN A 116 19.23 -10.94 10.02
C GLN A 116 18.32 -12.07 9.51
N LEU A 117 17.53 -11.78 8.48
CA LEU A 117 16.69 -12.78 7.83
C LEU A 117 17.51 -13.59 6.83
N PRO A 118 17.31 -14.92 6.75
CA PRO A 118 17.95 -15.73 5.72
C PRO A 118 17.44 -15.33 4.33
N ARG A 119 18.30 -15.43 3.31
CA ARG A 119 17.94 -15.15 1.91
C ARG A 119 16.91 -16.11 1.34
N THR A 120 16.69 -17.25 1.99
CA THR A 120 15.77 -18.29 1.55
C THR A 120 15.05 -18.83 2.78
N LEU A 121 13.72 -18.78 2.76
CA LEU A 121 12.94 -19.48 3.78
C LEU A 121 13.14 -20.98 3.58
N ALA A 122 13.64 -21.67 4.59
CA ALA A 122 13.67 -23.13 4.57
C ALA A 122 12.21 -23.61 4.58
N LYS A 123 11.79 -24.31 3.52
CA LYS A 123 10.50 -25.00 3.52
C LYS A 123 10.58 -26.09 4.60
N SER A 124 9.86 -25.92 5.72
CA SER A 124 9.63 -27.01 6.68
C SER A 124 8.49 -27.89 6.21
#